data_AF-A0A3D1SCF8-F1
#
_entry.id   AF-A0A3D1SCF8-F1
#
_cell.length_a   1.000
_cell.length_b   1.000
_cell.length_c   1.000
_cell.angle_alpha   90.00
_cell.angle_beta   90.00
_cell.angle_gamma   90.00
#
_symmetry.space_group_name_H-M   'P 1'
#
loop_
_entity.id
_entity.type
_entity.pdbx_description
1 polymer ?
#
loop_
_entity_poly.entity_id
_entity_poly.type
_entity_poly.pdbx_seq_one_letter_code
_entity_poly.pdbx_strand_id
1 'polypeptide(L)' 'MDTSQHPNNEARKLAEGLKRKGISDKRVLAAIGNVPRHLFIDERLAEYAYLDRPLPIEKGQTIS' A
#
# COMPACT_ATOMS: atom_id res chain seq x y z
N MET A 1 -1.32 21.63 3.19
CA MET A 1 -2.31 21.00 2.29
C MET A 1 -2.37 19.54 2.70
N ASP A 2 -3.44 19.19 3.40
CA ASP A 2 -3.61 17.85 3.96
C ASP A 2 -3.98 16.86 2.84
N THR A 3 -3.05 15.97 2.50
CA THR A 3 -3.24 14.93 1.47
C THR A 3 -3.98 13.69 2.01
N SER A 4 -4.54 13.76 3.22
CA SER A 4 -5.03 12.63 4.03
C SER A 4 -6.22 11.81 3.51
N GLN A 5 -6.81 12.08 2.34
CA GLN A 5 -8.11 11.44 2.00
C GLN A 5 -8.31 10.92 0.57
N HIS A 6 -7.30 10.89 -0.30
CA HIS A 6 -7.52 10.37 -1.65
C HIS A 6 -7.02 8.93 -1.80
N PRO A 7 -7.90 7.95 -2.11
CA PRO A 7 -7.47 6.62 -2.49
C PRO A 7 -6.55 6.71 -3.72
N ASN A 8 -5.27 6.42 -3.50
CA ASN A 8 -4.24 6.47 -4.53
C ASN A 8 -4.55 5.43 -5.62
N ASN A 9 -4.48 5.84 -6.89
CA ASN A 9 -4.64 4.93 -8.04
C ASN A 9 -3.71 3.71 -7.92
N GLU A 10 -2.49 3.91 -7.40
CA GLU A 10 -1.52 2.84 -7.18
C GLU A 10 -1.99 1.82 -6.12
N ALA A 11 -2.69 2.26 -5.06
CA ALA A 11 -3.26 1.36 -4.07
C ALA A 11 -4.35 0.45 -4.66
N ARG A 12 -5.18 1.00 -5.57
CA ARG A 12 -6.20 0.24 -6.28
C ARG A 12 -5.57 -0.78 -7.23
N LYS A 13 -4.54 -0.39 -7.99
CA LYS A 13 -3.79 -1.31 -8.86
C LYS A 13 -3.15 -2.46 -8.07
N LEU A 14 -2.58 -2.16 -6.90
CA LEU A 14 -2.04 -3.19 -6.00
C LEU A 14 -3.16 -4.16 -5.56
N ALA A 15 -4.29 -3.65 -5.07
CA ALA A 15 -5.42 -4.47 -4.66
C ALA A 15 -5.93 -5.37 -5.82
N GLU A 16 -6.03 -4.85 -7.03
CA GLU A 16 -6.39 -5.65 -8.21
C GLU A 16 -5.36 -6.73 -8.54
N GLY A 17 -4.07 -6.42 -8.41
CA GLY A 17 -2.98 -7.40 -8.54
C GLY A 17 -3.10 -8.53 -7.52
N LEU A 18 -3.33 -8.19 -6.26
CA LEU A 18 -3.51 -9.16 -5.17
C LEU A 18 -4.78 -10.00 -5.33
N LYS A 19 -5.85 -9.42 -5.88
CA LYS A 19 -7.05 -10.17 -6.26
C LYS A 19 -6.73 -11.25 -7.31
N ARG A 20 -5.96 -10.92 -8.34
CA ARG A 20 -5.51 -11.90 -9.36
C ARG A 20 -4.61 -12.99 -8.78
N LYS A 21 -3.90 -12.69 -7.68
CA LYS A 21 -3.07 -13.65 -6.92
C LYS A 21 -3.86 -14.52 -5.93
N GLY A 22 -5.18 -14.35 -5.83
CA GLY A 22 -6.05 -15.25 -5.06
C GLY A 22 -6.63 -14.65 -3.77
N ILE A 23 -6.35 -13.39 -3.44
CA ILE A 23 -7.06 -12.74 -2.32
C ILE A 23 -8.51 -12.49 -2.73
N SER A 24 -9.45 -13.15 -2.05
CA SER A 24 -10.88 -13.14 -2.41
C SER A 24 -11.77 -12.32 -1.47
N ASP A 25 -11.33 -12.02 -0.24
CA ASP A 25 -12.12 -11.20 0.69
C ASP A 25 -12.17 -9.74 0.21
N LYS A 26 -13.37 -9.32 -0.19
CA LYS A 26 -13.64 -7.97 -0.69
C LYS A 26 -13.33 -6.88 0.34
N ARG A 27 -13.49 -7.17 1.64
CA ARG A 27 -13.21 -6.22 2.72
C ARG A 27 -11.70 -5.99 2.85
N VAL A 28 -10.90 -7.04 2.68
CA VAL A 28 -9.43 -6.95 2.69
C VAL A 28 -8.94 -6.14 1.49
N LEU A 29 -9.44 -6.45 0.29
CA LEU A 29 -9.09 -5.69 -0.93
C LEU A 29 -9.49 -4.21 -0.85
N ALA A 30 -10.66 -3.92 -0.28
CA ALA A 30 -11.11 -2.55 -0.04
C ALA A 30 -10.20 -1.83 0.96
N ALA A 31 -9.79 -2.50 2.05
CA ALA A 31 -8.85 -1.92 3.01
C ALA A 31 -7.50 -1.57 2.34
N ILE A 32 -6.95 -2.48 1.53
CA ILE A 32 -5.68 -2.25 0.80
C ILE A 32 -5.80 -1.04 -0.14
N GLY A 33 -6.93 -0.90 -0.84
CA GLY A 33 -7.16 0.22 -1.76
C GLY A 33 -7.42 1.58 -1.09
N ASN A 34 -7.75 1.60 0.21
CA ASN A 34 -8.15 2.80 0.94
C ASN A 34 -7.17 3.24 2.02
N VAL A 35 -6.41 2.32 2.62
CA VAL A 35 -5.42 2.66 3.66
C VAL A 35 -4.17 3.25 2.99
N PRO A 36 -3.75 4.48 3.35
CA PRO A 36 -2.63 5.16 2.71
C PRO A 36 -1.28 4.60 3.19
N ARG A 37 -0.87 3.45 2.66
CA ARG A 37 0.40 2.76 3.01
C ARG A 37 1.63 3.67 2.98
N HIS A 38 1.68 4.65 2.08
CA HIS A 38 2.78 5.61 1.97
C HIS A 38 2.97 6.49 3.21
N LEU A 39 1.97 6.64 4.08
CA LEU A 39 2.10 7.37 5.35
C LEU A 39 2.86 6.59 6.43
N PHE A 40 3.11 5.29 6.21
CA PHE A 40 3.78 4.39 7.15
C PHE A 40 5.22 4.06 6.74
N ILE A 41 5.72 4.71 5.68
CA ILE A 41 7.08 4.52 5.16
C ILE A 41 7.80 5.86 5.08
N ASP A 42 9.11 5.81 4.98
CA ASP A 42 9.93 6.99 4.73
C ASP A 42 9.53 7.66 3.40
N GLU A 43 9.47 8.98 3.38
CA GLU A 43 9.07 9.78 2.21
C GLU A 43 9.96 9.49 0.98
N ARG A 44 11.24 9.17 1.19
CA ARG A 44 12.18 8.79 0.12
C ARG A 44 11.78 7.48 -0.58
N LEU A 45 10.92 6.69 0.05
CA LEU A 45 10.43 5.42 -0.47
C LEU A 45 8.95 5.49 -0.91
N ALA A 46 8.33 6.68 -0.85
CA ALA A 46 6.91 6.86 -1.17
C ALA A 46 6.51 6.34 -2.56
N GLU A 47 7.41 6.49 -3.55
CA GLU A 47 7.18 5.98 -4.92
C GLU A 47 7.07 4.45 -4.99
N TYR A 48 7.69 3.73 -4.04
CA TYR A 48 7.69 2.27 -3.98
C TYR A 48 6.55 1.71 -3.10
N ALA A 49 5.77 2.57 -2.44
CA ALA A 49 4.81 2.20 -1.38
C ALA A 49 3.81 1.11 -1.78
N TYR A 50 3.46 1.06 -3.06
CA TYR A 50 2.42 0.18 -3.60
C TYR A 50 2.97 -0.89 -4.56
N LEU A 51 4.30 -1.06 -4.60
CA LEU A 51 4.89 -2.23 -5.21
C LEU A 51 4.66 -3.44 -4.29
N ASP A 52 4.34 -4.58 -4.89
CA ASP A 52 4.14 -5.84 -4.18
C ASP A 52 5.50 -6.46 -3.77
N ARG A 53 6.18 -5.79 -2.82
CA ARG A 53 7.48 -6.17 -2.27
C ARG A 53 7.65 -5.59 -0.85
N PRO A 54 8.49 -6.20 -0.01
CA PRO A 54 8.85 -5.61 1.27
C PRO A 54 9.63 -4.30 1.10
N LEU A 55 9.41 -3.35 2.00
CA LEU A 55 10.17 -2.10 2.11
C LEU A 55 10.83 -1.98 3.48
N PRO A 56 12.05 -1.43 3.58
CA PRO A 56 12.69 -1.20 4.86
C PRO A 56 11.96 -0.11 5.65
N ILE A 57 11.91 -0.30 6.96
CA ILE A 57 11.52 0.70 7.95
C ILE A 57 12.61 0.79 9.02
N GLU A 58 12.43 1.71 9.97
CA GLU A 58 13.39 1.95 11.04
C GLU A 58 13.80 0.69 11.80
N LYS A 59 14.99 0.73 12.41
CA LYS A 59 15.58 -0.36 13.21
C LYS A 59 15.83 -1.67 12.45
N GLY A 60 16.08 -1.58 11.15
CA GLY A 60 16.42 -2.75 10.31
C GLY A 60 15.25 -3.69 10.04
N GLN A 61 14.02 -3.23 10.28
CA GLN A 61 12.81 -4.01 10.04
C GLN A 61 12.26 -3.74 8.64
N THR A 62 11.27 -4.54 8.22
CA THR A 62 10.55 -4.33 6.97
C THR A 62 9.05 -4.25 7.19
N ILE A 63 8.36 -3.52 6.31
CA ILE A 63 6.91 -3.58 6.16
C ILE A 63 6.58 -4.40 4.91
N SER A 64 5.72 -5.42 5.08
CA SER A 64 5.25 -6.32 4.02
C SER A 64 3.92 -5.88 3.47
#